data_AF-A0A5P1F5N5-F1
#
_entry.id   AF-A0A5P1F5N5-F1
#
_cell.length_a   1.000
_cell.length_b   1.000
_cell.length_c   1.000
_cell.angle_alpha   90.00
_cell.angle_beta   90.00
_cell.angle_gamma   90.00
#
_symmetry.space_group_name_H-M   'P 1'
#
loop_
_entity.id
_entity.type
_entity.pdbx_description
1 polymer ?
#
loop_
_entity_poly.entity_id
_entity_poly.type
_entity_poly.pdbx_seq_one_letter_code
_entity_poly.pdbx_strand_id
1 'polypeptide(L)'
;MAEIDNGVIYKTKFINFFSRSILIVLENETSTSLLVSICNVLLLRGDARLDLNWTQVPQQDLMSLTVDSLLNSENQEKIGEAISLLPNLLSD
;
A
#
# COMPACT_ATOMS: atom_id res chain seq x y z
N MET A 1 29.74 -12.83 -1.74
CA MET A 1 28.42 -12.51 -2.34
C MET A 1 27.61 -11.91 -1.22
N ALA A 2 27.37 -10.59 -1.23
CA ALA A 2 26.47 -9.99 -0.25
C ALA A 2 25.04 -10.43 -0.59
N GLU A 3 24.29 -10.94 0.38
CA GLU A 3 22.85 -11.09 0.26
C GLU A 3 22.28 -9.70 -0.03
N ILE A 4 21.76 -9.50 -1.23
CA ILE A 4 20.90 -8.36 -1.51
C ILE A 4 19.65 -8.63 -0.69
N ASP A 5 19.42 -7.81 0.33
CA ASP A 5 18.15 -7.75 1.04
C ASP A 5 17.06 -7.46 0.01
N ASN A 6 16.49 -8.52 -0.57
CA ASN A 6 15.35 -8.46 -1.47
C ASN A 6 14.13 -8.17 -0.60
N GLY A 7 14.08 -6.96 -0.05
CA GLY A 7 13.03 -6.49 0.84
C GLY A 7 11.65 -6.85 0.30
N VAL A 8 10.68 -7.04 1.20
CA VAL A 8 9.37 -7.62 0.89
C VAL A 8 8.75 -7.00 -0.37
N ILE A 9 8.39 -7.85 -1.32
CA ILE A 9 7.74 -7.48 -2.59
C ILE A 9 6.33 -8.09 -2.63
N TYR A 10 5.36 -7.28 -3.02
CA TYR A 10 3.97 -7.70 -3.18
C TYR A 10 3.60 -7.79 -4.66
N LYS A 11 2.80 -8.80 -5.01
CA LYS A 11 2.23 -8.92 -6.36
C LYS A 11 1.04 -7.99 -6.51
N THR A 12 0.77 -7.54 -7.73
CA THR A 12 -0.43 -6.75 -8.04
C THR A 12 -1.37 -7.53 -8.95
N LYS A 13 -2.65 -7.13 -8.95
CA LYS A 13 -3.68 -7.74 -9.80
C LYS A 13 -4.67 -6.70 -10.28
N PHE A 14 -4.98 -6.78 -11.57
CA PHE A 14 -6.11 -6.02 -12.13
C PHE A 14 -7.44 -6.60 -11.68
N ILE A 15 -8.32 -5.71 -11.23
CA ILE A 15 -9.73 -6.01 -10.96
C ILE A 15 -10.61 -4.96 -11.63
N ASN A 16 -11.85 -5.38 -11.93
CA ASN A 16 -12.91 -4.45 -12.32
C ASN A 16 -13.70 -4.09 -11.06
N PHE A 17 -13.60 -2.83 -10.64
CA PHE A 17 -14.29 -2.31 -9.45
C PHE A 17 -15.18 -1.13 -9.86
N PHE A 18 -16.51 -1.27 -9.78
CA PHE A 18 -17.47 -0.27 -10.26
C PHE A 18 -17.15 0.25 -11.68
N SER A 19 -16.90 -0.67 -12.62
CA SER A 19 -16.53 -0.37 -14.01
C SER A 19 -15.20 0.38 -14.21
N ARG A 20 -14.37 0.49 -13.16
CA ARG A 20 -12.98 0.96 -13.24
C ARG A 20 -12.05 -0.24 -13.25
N SER A 21 -11.14 -0.30 -14.22
CA SER A 21 -10.00 -1.22 -14.16
C SER A 21 -8.94 -0.63 -13.24
N ILE A 22 -8.68 -1.30 -12.11
CA ILE A 22 -7.73 -0.84 -11.09
C ILE A 22 -6.77 -1.97 -10.70
N LEU A 23 -5.55 -1.60 -10.30
CA LEU A 23 -4.63 -2.52 -9.64
C LEU A 23 -4.92 -2.56 -8.14
N ILE A 24 -4.91 -3.76 -7.57
CA ILE A 24 -4.83 -4.02 -6.14
C ILE A 24 -3.57 -4.80 -5.81
N VAL A 25 -3.13 -4.73 -4.56
CA VAL A 25 -2.00 -5.47 -4.02
C VAL A 25 -2.48 -6.79 -3.42
N LEU A 26 -1.80 -7.87 -3.72
CA LEU A 26 -2.08 -9.19 -3.17
C LEU A 26 -1.25 -9.41 -1.90
N GLU A 27 -1.89 -9.96 -0.86
CA GLU A 27 -1.16 -10.42 0.32
C GLU A 27 -0.30 -11.64 -0.01
N ASN A 28 0.84 -11.74 0.68
CA ASN A 28 1.67 -12.92 0.65
C ASN A 28 1.09 -13.98 1.60
N GLU A 29 1.31 -15.27 1.31
CA GLU A 29 0.66 -16.37 2.04
C GLU A 29 1.05 -16.48 3.52
N THR A 30 2.08 -15.74 3.96
CA THR A 30 2.68 -15.85 5.29
C THR A 30 1.93 -15.07 6.38
N SER A 31 1.20 -14.02 6.03
CA SER A 31 0.36 -13.25 6.96
C SER A 31 -0.44 -12.16 6.24
N THR A 32 -1.59 -11.80 6.81
CA THR A 32 -2.35 -10.61 6.40
C THR A 32 -1.60 -9.37 6.87
N SER A 33 -1.24 -8.50 5.94
CA SER A 33 -0.48 -7.29 6.24
C SER A 33 -1.44 -6.11 6.31
N LEU A 34 -1.47 -5.43 7.45
CA LEU A 34 -2.30 -4.24 7.63
C LEU A 34 -1.97 -3.17 6.56
N LEU A 35 -0.70 -3.07 6.16
CA LEU A 35 -0.26 -2.21 5.07
C LEU A 35 -0.98 -2.52 3.75
N VAL A 36 -1.03 -3.80 3.34
CA VAL A 36 -1.72 -4.22 2.12
C VAL A 36 -3.22 -3.91 2.20
N SER A 37 -3.82 -4.18 3.36
CA SER A 37 -5.24 -3.90 3.59
C SER A 37 -5.57 -2.40 3.45
N ILE A 38 -4.79 -1.53 4.10
CA ILE A 38 -4.98 -0.08 3.99
C ILE A 38 -4.75 0.40 2.55
N CYS A 39 -3.67 -0.05 1.92
CA CYS A 39 -3.38 0.34 0.53
C CYS A 39 -4.50 -0.04 -0.43
N ASN A 40 -5.03 -1.26 -0.33
CA ASN A 40 -6.13 -1.69 -1.18
C ASN A 40 -7.37 -0.81 -1.01
N VAL A 41 -7.70 -0.39 0.22
CA VAL A 41 -8.81 0.56 0.45
C VAL A 41 -8.55 1.89 -0.25
N LEU A 42 -7.34 2.45 -0.14
CA LEU A 42 -6.98 3.71 -0.78
C LEU A 42 -7.05 3.61 -2.32
N LEU A 43 -6.56 2.50 -2.90
CA LEU A 43 -6.63 2.22 -4.34
C LEU A 43 -8.08 2.08 -4.84
N LEU A 44 -8.92 1.36 -4.09
CA LEU A 44 -10.34 1.18 -4.39
C LEU A 44 -11.09 2.52 -4.38
N ARG A 45 -10.84 3.36 -3.35
CA ARG A 45 -11.42 4.71 -3.25
C ARG A 45 -10.93 5.63 -4.36
N GLY A 46 -9.71 5.41 -4.86
CA GLY A 46 -9.06 6.27 -5.85
C GLY A 46 -8.24 7.40 -5.22
N ASP A 47 -7.99 7.31 -3.91
CA ASP A 47 -7.17 8.23 -3.12
C ASP A 47 -5.66 7.95 -3.32
N ALA A 48 -5.34 6.82 -3.96
CA ALA A 48 -4.01 6.46 -4.44
C ALA A 48 -4.10 5.69 -5.77
N ARG A 49 -2.99 5.59 -6.50
CA ARG A 49 -2.89 4.84 -7.76
C ARG A 49 -1.51 4.19 -7.90
N LEU A 50 -1.50 2.93 -8.34
CA LEU A 50 -0.30 2.25 -8.81
C LEU A 50 -0.12 2.49 -10.32
N ASP A 51 1.12 2.45 -10.79
CA ASP A 51 1.39 2.40 -12.23
C ASP A 51 0.82 1.08 -12.80
N LEU A 52 0.08 1.18 -13.89
CA LEU A 52 -0.59 0.06 -14.55
C LEU A 52 0.40 -0.99 -15.10
N ASN A 53 1.66 -0.64 -15.27
CA ASN A 53 2.71 -1.54 -15.72
C ASN A 53 3.35 -2.35 -14.58
N TRP A 54 3.04 -2.03 -13.32
CA TRP A 54 3.64 -2.70 -12.18
C TRP A 54 2.93 -4.03 -11.92
N THR A 55 3.67 -5.12 -12.12
CA THR A 55 3.24 -6.48 -11.77
C THR A 55 3.59 -6.84 -10.31
N GLN A 56 4.47 -6.05 -9.72
CA GLN A 56 4.99 -6.19 -8.36
C GLN A 56 5.32 -4.81 -7.79
N VAL A 57 5.24 -4.65 -6.48
CA VAL A 57 5.54 -3.40 -5.77
C VAL A 57 6.34 -3.70 -4.49
N PRO A 58 7.50 -3.06 -4.27
CA PRO A 58 8.23 -3.13 -3.01
C PRO A 58 7.42 -2.59 -1.82
N GLN A 59 7.66 -3.12 -0.62
CA GLN A 59 7.01 -2.65 0.61
C GLN A 59 7.23 -1.16 0.88
N GLN A 60 8.43 -0.64 0.59
CA GLN A 60 8.76 0.77 0.80
C GLN A 60 7.91 1.69 -0.10
N ASP A 61 7.72 1.31 -1.36
CA ASP A 61 6.88 2.07 -2.30
C ASP A 61 5.40 2.03 -1.88
N LEU A 62 4.95 0.88 -1.39
CA LEU A 62 3.60 0.72 -0.85
C LEU A 62 3.37 1.57 0.40
N MET A 63 4.39 1.68 1.25
CA MET A 63 4.37 2.55 2.42
C MET A 63 4.35 4.02 2.02
N SER A 64 5.20 4.44 1.08
CA SER A 64 5.20 5.82 0.58
C SER A 64 3.82 6.20 0.04
N LEU A 65 3.22 5.34 -0.77
CA LEU A 65 1.88 5.57 -1.33
C LEU A 65 0.80 5.69 -0.24
N THR A 66 0.90 4.89 0.83
CA THR A 66 -0.01 4.99 1.98
C THR A 66 0.16 6.33 2.70
N VAL A 67 1.41 6.69 3.00
CA VAL A 67 1.75 7.92 3.72
C VAL A 67 1.32 9.16 2.92
N ASP A 68 1.66 9.20 1.64
CA ASP A 68 1.30 10.32 0.76
C ASP A 68 -0.22 10.52 0.70
N SER A 69 -0.99 9.44 0.63
CA SER A 69 -2.46 9.51 0.63
C SER A 69 -3.02 9.99 1.98
N LEU A 70 -2.44 9.54 3.11
CA LEU A 70 -2.84 9.99 4.45
C LEU A 70 -2.52 11.47 4.68
N LEU A 71 -1.35 11.94 4.23
CA LEU A 71 -0.92 13.32 4.35
C LEU A 71 -1.74 14.27 3.46
N ASN A 72 -2.22 13.78 2.32
CA ASN A 72 -3.11 14.53 1.43
C ASN A 72 -4.56 14.66 1.98
N SER A 73 -4.86 14.12 3.17
CA SER A 73 -6.18 14.28 3.77
C SER A 73 -6.41 15.70 4.30
N GLU A 74 -7.61 16.23 4.14
CA GLU A 74 -7.97 17.59 4.57
C GLU A 74 -8.09 17.73 6.11
N ASN A 75 -7.98 16.63 6.87
CA ASN A 75 -8.19 16.62 8.31
C ASN A 75 -6.85 16.56 9.07
N GLN A 76 -6.25 17.73 9.31
CA GLN A 76 -4.92 17.84 9.90
C GLN A 76 -4.78 17.25 11.31
N GLU A 77 -5.87 17.21 12.10
CA GLU A 77 -5.86 16.60 13.43
C GLU A 77 -5.62 15.08 13.36
N LYS A 78 -6.18 14.42 12.33
CA LYS A 78 -6.02 12.98 12.11
C LYS A 78 -4.67 12.59 11.52
N ILE A 79 -3.96 13.53 10.90
CA ILE A 79 -2.64 13.27 10.32
C ILE A 79 -1.64 12.93 11.42
N GLY A 80 -1.64 13.66 12.53
CA GLY A 80 -0.74 13.40 13.65
C GLY A 80 -0.91 12.00 14.24
N GLU A 81 -2.16 11.56 14.41
CA GLU A 81 -2.49 10.21 14.85
C GLU A 81 -2.05 9.15 13.84
N ALA A 82 -2.33 9.35 12.55
CA ALA A 82 -1.96 8.42 11.50
C ALA A 82 -0.45 8.21 11.40
N ILE A 83 0.34 9.29 11.52
CA ILE A 83 1.81 9.22 11.54
C ILE A 83 2.31 8.35 12.71
N SER A 84 1.70 8.47 13.89
CA SER A 84 2.08 7.68 15.07
C SER A 84 1.85 6.18 14.91
N LEU A 85 0.96 5.77 13.99
CA LEU A 85 0.61 4.38 13.73
C LEU A 85 1.43 3.72 12.61
N LEU A 86 2.17 4.50 11.81
CA LEU A 86 2.97 3.98 10.69
C LEU A 86 3.95 2.86 11.08
N PRO A 87 4.68 2.93 12.22
CA PRO A 87 5.59 1.85 12.62
C PRO A 87 4.88 0.51 12.82
N ASN A 88 3.62 0.54 13.26
CA ASN A 88 2.82 -0.67 13.49
C ASN A 88 2.40 -1.33 12.17
N LEU A 89 2.46 -0.62 11.04
CA LEU A 89 2.17 -1.19 9.71
C LEU A 89 3.27 -2.11 9.19
N LEU A 90 4.47 -2.05 9.79
CA LEU A 90 5.67 -2.76 9.34
C LEU A 90 6.04 -3.94 10.25
N SER A 91 5.32 -4.13 11.36
CA SER A 91 5.73 -5.01 12.47
C SER A 91 5.15 -6.43 12.40
N ASP A 92 4.61 -6.86 11.26
CA ASP A 92 4.12 -8.24 11.05
C ASP A 92 5.25 -9.24 10.80
#